data_AF-A0A949Y0T3-F1
#
_entry.id   AF-A0A949Y0T3-F1
#
_cell.length_a   1.000
_cell.length_b   1.000
_cell.length_c   1.000
_cell.angle_alpha   90.00
_cell.angle_beta   90.00
_cell.angle_gamma   90.00
#
_symmetry.space_group_name_H-M   'P 1'
#
loop_
_entity.id
_entity.type
_entity.pdbx_description
1 polymer ?
#
loop_
_entity_poly.entity_id
_entity_poly.type
_entity_poly.pdbx_seq_one_letter_code
_entity_poly.pdbx_strand_id
1 'polypeptide(L)'
;MIVHDDSQGDPAMRRLRLDRVIEARSGEPPAMASGRSGRALVIGAVLGVALLWGVLSLAFRGWRGRYHERAAFGAREVAPAIDPLADVVPPGVDLHDWRQAVARTHAMLVTLTAANLLDRSRMEALRDELRVRVARARPETARGELARIWVDLKCRAGPILNDARHPLPKLLATPPSPAPKGPAIGAEAGGGTSSP
;
A
#
# COMPACT_ATOMS: atom_id res chain seq x y z
N MET A 1 57.40 -39.82 -11.80
CA MET A 1 57.74 -40.14 -13.21
C MET A 1 57.22 -38.97 -14.05
N ILE A 2 58.11 -38.02 -14.35
CA ILE A 2 57.81 -36.79 -15.09
C ILE A 2 58.28 -37.05 -16.52
N VAL A 3 57.36 -37.02 -17.48
CA VAL A 3 57.67 -37.07 -18.91
C VAL A 3 57.71 -35.64 -19.42
N HIS A 4 58.91 -35.16 -19.72
CA HIS A 4 59.14 -33.99 -20.56
C HIS A 4 58.95 -34.41 -22.01
N ASP A 5 58.04 -33.75 -22.73
CA ASP A 5 57.95 -33.81 -24.19
C ASP A 5 58.47 -32.48 -24.75
N ASP A 6 59.56 -32.59 -25.49
CA ASP A 6 60.32 -31.49 -26.07
C ASP A 6 59.97 -31.44 -27.57
N SER A 7 58.96 -30.64 -27.91
CA SER A 7 58.58 -30.39 -29.31
C SER A 7 58.93 -28.95 -29.68
N GLN A 8 60.21 -28.74 -30.00
CA GLN A 8 60.71 -27.56 -30.71
C GLN A 8 60.18 -27.53 -32.15
N GLY A 9 59.14 -26.73 -32.38
CA GLY A 9 58.68 -26.36 -33.71
C GLY A 9 59.46 -25.18 -34.28
N ASP A 10 60.09 -25.38 -35.43
CA ASP A 10 60.88 -24.41 -36.19
C ASP A 10 60.09 -23.11 -36.52
N PRO A 11 60.52 -21.93 -36.04
CA PRO A 11 59.79 -20.67 -36.19
C PRO A 11 59.82 -20.10 -37.62
N ALA A 12 60.64 -20.62 -38.53
CA ALA A 12 60.78 -20.08 -39.88
C ALA A 12 59.61 -20.45 -40.82
N MET A 13 58.91 -21.56 -40.58
CA MET A 13 57.83 -22.03 -41.48
C MET A 13 56.45 -21.38 -41.22
N ARG A 14 56.23 -20.71 -40.08
CA ARG A 14 54.93 -20.08 -39.77
C ARG A 14 54.69 -18.75 -40.50
N ARG A 15 55.72 -18.10 -41.04
CA ARG A 15 55.55 -16.78 -41.68
C ARG A 15 55.09 -16.86 -43.15
N LEU A 16 55.46 -17.90 -43.88
CA LEU A 16 55.15 -18.00 -45.32
C LEU A 16 53.72 -18.45 -45.65
N ARG A 17 52.93 -18.92 -44.68
CA ARG A 17 51.53 -19.34 -44.89
C ARG A 17 50.50 -18.25 -44.63
N LEU A 18 50.86 -17.16 -43.93
CA LEU A 18 49.94 -16.07 -43.62
C LEU A 18 49.76 -15.10 -44.80
N ASP A 19 50.82 -14.84 -45.57
CA ASP A 19 50.74 -13.89 -46.69
C ASP A 19 49.89 -14.40 -47.86
N ARG A 20 49.85 -15.72 -48.08
CA ARG A 20 49.10 -16.32 -49.22
C ARG A 20 47.59 -16.45 -49.00
N VAL A 21 47.10 -16.36 -47.76
CA VAL A 21 45.66 -16.38 -47.46
C VAL A 21 45.03 -14.98 -47.57
N ILE A 22 45.86 -13.93 -47.57
CA ILE A 22 45.38 -12.55 -47.64
C ILE A 22 45.14 -12.11 -49.09
N GLU A 23 45.84 -12.69 -50.07
CA GLU A 23 45.80 -12.20 -51.46
C GLU A 23 44.61 -12.74 -52.29
N ALA A 24 44.00 -13.87 -51.90
CA ALA A 24 42.87 -14.48 -52.59
C ALA A 24 41.48 -13.90 -52.21
N ARG A 25 41.43 -12.80 -51.44
CA ARG A 25 40.18 -12.09 -51.10
C ARG A 25 40.02 -10.76 -51.84
N SER A 26 40.74 -10.62 -52.96
CA SER A 26 40.70 -9.48 -53.87
C SER A 26 39.59 -9.66 -54.92
N GLY A 27 38.34 -9.74 -54.46
CA GLY A 27 37.16 -9.87 -55.31
C GLY A 27 35.97 -9.22 -54.65
N GLU A 28 35.48 -8.14 -55.27
CA GLU A 28 34.49 -7.16 -54.81
C GLU A 28 34.99 -6.12 -53.78
N PRO A 29 35.02 -4.82 -54.13
CA PRO A 29 34.98 -3.80 -53.11
C PRO A 29 33.65 -3.95 -52.37
N PRO A 30 33.62 -4.20 -51.05
CA PRO A 30 32.36 -4.14 -50.32
C PRO A 30 31.82 -2.73 -50.54
N ALA A 31 30.67 -2.66 -51.23
CA ALA A 31 29.91 -1.44 -51.44
C ALA A 31 29.97 -0.64 -50.15
N MET A 32 30.50 0.59 -50.23
CA MET A 32 30.70 1.48 -49.09
C MET A 32 29.47 1.44 -48.20
N ALA A 33 29.52 0.63 -47.15
CA ALA A 33 28.49 0.60 -46.14
C ALA A 33 28.69 1.93 -45.42
N SER A 34 27.99 2.95 -45.91
CA SER A 34 28.00 4.33 -45.42
C SER A 34 28.19 4.30 -43.91
N GLY A 35 29.37 4.73 -43.46
CA GLY A 35 29.72 4.77 -42.06
C GLY A 35 28.64 5.54 -41.33
N ARG A 36 27.75 4.82 -40.65
CA ARG A 36 26.67 5.39 -39.85
C ARG A 36 27.38 6.14 -38.72
N SER A 37 27.60 7.44 -38.94
CA SER A 37 28.33 8.35 -38.08
C SER A 37 27.91 8.12 -36.63
N GLY A 38 28.85 7.97 -35.70
CA GLY A 38 28.54 7.76 -34.27
C GLY A 38 27.55 8.80 -33.71
N ARG A 39 27.48 9.98 -34.33
CA ARG A 39 26.45 11.01 -34.09
C ARG A 39 25.02 10.49 -34.30
N ALA A 40 24.75 9.76 -35.37
CA ALA A 40 23.42 9.23 -35.66
C ALA A 40 22.98 8.18 -34.63
N LEU A 41 23.91 7.37 -34.11
CA LEU A 41 23.62 6.43 -33.02
C LEU A 41 23.32 7.15 -31.71
N VAL A 42 24.10 8.18 -31.35
CA VAL A 42 23.85 9.00 -30.16
C VAL A 42 22.50 9.71 -30.28
N ILE A 43 22.22 10.34 -31.42
CA ILE A 43 20.92 11.01 -31.66
C ILE A 43 19.78 10.00 -31.55
N GLY A 44 19.90 8.82 -32.16
CA GLY A 44 18.90 7.75 -32.05
C GLY A 44 18.69 7.29 -30.61
N ALA A 45 19.76 7.09 -29.84
CA ALA A 45 19.70 6.70 -28.44
C ALA A 45 19.04 7.78 -27.57
N VAL A 46 19.41 9.06 -27.75
CA VAL A 46 18.81 10.19 -27.03
C VAL A 46 17.33 10.32 -27.36
N LEU A 47 16.95 10.20 -28.63
CA LEU A 47 15.54 10.22 -29.05
C LEU A 47 14.77 9.04 -28.46
N GLY A 48 15.36 7.84 -28.44
CA GLY A 48 14.75 6.66 -27.83
C GLY A 48 14.52 6.82 -26.33
N VAL A 49 15.52 7.31 -25.60
CA VAL A 49 15.39 7.60 -24.16
C VAL A 49 14.36 8.70 -23.91
N ALA A 50 14.36 9.76 -24.70
CA ALA A 50 13.38 10.85 -24.58
C ALA A 50 11.95 10.36 -24.84
N LEU A 51 11.74 9.51 -25.84
CA LEU A 51 10.44 8.88 -26.13
C LEU A 51 10.00 7.97 -24.98
N LEU A 52 10.88 7.09 -24.50
CA LEU A 52 10.60 6.21 -23.37
C LEU A 52 10.23 7.01 -22.11
N TRP A 53 10.97 8.07 -21.81
CA TRP A 53 10.71 8.97 -20.69
C TRP A 53 9.38 9.71 -20.86
N GLY A 54 9.08 10.18 -22.07
CA GLY A 54 7.80 10.81 -22.41
C GLY A 54 6.63 9.88 -22.13
N VAL A 55 6.68 8.64 -22.64
CA VAL A 55 5.63 7.63 -22.40
C VAL A 55 5.47 7.35 -20.90
N LEU A 56 6.58 7.15 -20.18
CA LEU A 56 6.55 6.91 -18.73
C LEU A 56 5.93 8.10 -17.97
N SER A 57 6.28 9.32 -18.36
CA SER A 57 5.73 10.56 -17.77
C SER A 57 4.23 10.70 -18.01
N LEU A 58 3.74 10.40 -19.21
CA LEU A 58 2.31 10.41 -19.52
C LEU A 58 1.56 9.34 -18.74
N ALA A 59 2.10 8.12 -18.67
CA ALA A 59 1.53 7.05 -17.86
C ALA A 59 1.44 7.46 -16.39
N PHE A 60 2.48 8.09 -15.85
CA PHE A 60 2.51 8.59 -14.48
C PHE A 60 1.52 9.74 -14.25
N ARG A 61 1.37 10.68 -15.18
CA ARG A 61 0.35 11.75 -15.10
C ARG A 61 -1.07 11.20 -15.16
N GLY A 62 -1.35 10.28 -16.08
CA GLY A 62 -2.66 9.64 -16.20
C GLY A 62 -3.01 8.76 -14.99
N TRP A 63 -2.00 8.16 -14.37
CA TRP A 63 -2.14 7.50 -13.07
C TRP A 63 -2.49 8.55 -12.00
N ARG A 64 -1.70 9.61 -11.84
CA ARG A 64 -1.94 10.69 -10.86
C ARG A 64 -3.29 11.41 -11.01
N GLY A 65 -3.82 11.55 -12.23
CA GLY A 65 -5.15 12.13 -12.45
C GLY A 65 -6.25 11.27 -11.82
N ARG A 66 -6.21 9.96 -12.09
CA ARG A 66 -7.14 8.99 -11.49
C ARG A 66 -6.99 8.89 -9.96
N TYR A 67 -5.82 9.21 -9.39
CA TYR A 67 -5.64 9.33 -7.94
C TYR A 67 -6.45 10.50 -7.36
N HIS A 68 -6.35 11.67 -7.99
CA HIS A 68 -7.04 12.87 -7.51
C HIS A 68 -8.56 12.72 -7.59
N GLU A 69 -9.08 12.14 -8.68
CA GLU A 69 -10.52 11.89 -8.81
C GLU A 69 -11.07 10.95 -7.74
N ARG A 70 -10.31 9.91 -7.38
CA ARG A 70 -10.72 8.95 -6.34
C ARG A 70 -10.64 9.54 -4.94
N ALA A 71 -9.57 10.27 -4.64
CA ALA A 71 -9.45 10.99 -3.36
C ALA A 71 -10.56 12.04 -3.21
N ALA A 72 -10.89 12.76 -4.29
CA ALA A 72 -11.99 13.71 -4.31
C ALA A 72 -13.34 13.03 -4.11
N PHE A 73 -13.58 11.86 -4.71
CA PHE A 73 -14.78 11.08 -4.47
C PHE A 73 -14.87 10.63 -3.00
N GLY A 74 -13.80 10.07 -2.45
CA GLY A 74 -13.74 9.68 -1.05
C GLY A 74 -14.10 10.82 -0.09
N ALA A 75 -13.52 12.00 -0.31
CA ALA A 75 -13.77 13.17 0.51
C ALA A 75 -15.19 13.75 0.35
N ARG A 76 -15.79 13.67 -0.83
CA ARG A 76 -17.11 14.28 -1.12
C ARG A 76 -18.29 13.36 -0.82
N GLU A 77 -18.10 12.06 -0.95
CA GLU A 77 -19.22 11.10 -1.00
C GLU A 77 -19.16 10.06 0.11
N VAL A 78 -17.95 9.60 0.47
CA VAL A 78 -17.78 8.54 1.48
C VAL A 78 -17.71 9.13 2.87
N ALA A 79 -16.83 10.12 3.09
CA ALA A 79 -16.64 10.70 4.41
C ALA A 79 -17.92 11.37 4.95
N PRO A 80 -18.68 12.15 4.17
CA PRO A 80 -19.90 12.79 4.66
C PRO A 80 -21.05 11.83 4.99
N ALA A 81 -20.95 10.55 4.60
CA ALA A 81 -21.97 9.56 4.93
C ALA A 81 -22.13 9.34 6.44
N ILE A 82 -21.12 9.70 7.24
CA ILE A 82 -21.15 9.57 8.71
C ILE A 82 -21.61 10.84 9.43
N ASP A 83 -21.65 11.99 8.74
CA ASP A 83 -21.97 13.28 9.34
C ASP A 83 -23.37 13.33 9.98
N PRO A 84 -24.42 12.70 9.43
CA PRO A 84 -25.74 12.68 10.09
C PRO A 84 -25.72 12.03 11.48
N LEU A 85 -24.71 11.21 11.79
CA LEU A 85 -24.55 10.62 13.11
C LEU A 85 -24.21 11.67 14.18
N ALA A 86 -23.68 12.83 13.79
CA ALA A 86 -23.38 13.95 14.69
C ALA A 86 -24.64 14.55 15.35
N ASP A 87 -25.81 14.33 14.77
CA ASP A 87 -27.10 14.79 15.28
C ASP A 87 -27.82 13.72 16.14
N VAL A 88 -27.36 12.46 16.07
CA VAL A 88 -27.90 11.36 16.88
C VAL A 88 -27.07 11.22 18.17
N VAL A 89 -27.40 12.04 19.16
CA VAL A 89 -26.62 12.16 20.40
C VAL A 89 -26.94 11.01 21.37
N PRO A 90 -25.95 10.22 21.81
CA PRO A 90 -26.18 9.17 22.79
C PRO A 90 -26.56 9.71 24.17
N PRO A 91 -27.40 9.00 24.94
CA PRO A 91 -27.75 9.42 26.29
C PRO A 91 -26.51 9.42 27.21
N GLY A 92 -26.36 10.47 28.01
CA GLY A 92 -25.24 10.61 28.96
C GLY A 92 -23.89 10.93 28.32
N VAL A 93 -23.86 11.31 27.04
CA VAL A 93 -22.66 11.74 26.32
C VAL A 93 -22.76 13.24 26.04
N ASP A 94 -21.66 13.97 26.27
CA ASP A 94 -21.57 15.38 25.92
C ASP A 94 -21.63 15.57 24.38
N LEU A 95 -22.42 16.57 23.95
CA LEU A 95 -22.64 16.84 22.52
C LEU A 95 -21.35 17.24 21.79
N HIS A 96 -20.50 18.04 22.43
CA HIS A 96 -19.25 18.49 21.83
C HIS A 96 -18.28 17.32 21.65
N ASP A 97 -18.13 16.48 22.68
CA ASP A 97 -17.30 15.27 22.62
C ASP A 97 -17.80 14.28 21.57
N TRP A 98 -19.12 14.12 21.45
CA TRP A 98 -19.73 13.27 20.42
C TRP A 98 -19.42 13.77 19.01
N ARG A 99 -19.66 15.06 18.73
CA ARG A 99 -19.36 15.67 17.44
C ARG A 99 -17.88 15.60 17.10
N GLN A 100 -17.01 15.79 18.10
CA GLN A 100 -15.57 15.63 17.90
C GLN A 100 -15.19 14.18 17.54
N ALA A 101 -15.83 13.18 18.15
CA ALA A 101 -15.62 11.78 17.81
C ALA A 101 -16.05 11.47 16.36
N VAL A 102 -17.24 11.94 15.94
CA VAL A 102 -17.71 11.80 14.55
C VAL A 102 -16.75 12.48 13.57
N ALA A 103 -16.33 13.71 13.86
CA ALA A 103 -15.39 14.46 13.02
C ALA A 103 -14.03 13.76 12.87
N ARG A 104 -13.52 13.12 13.93
CA ARG A 104 -12.29 12.30 13.86
C ARG A 104 -12.48 11.08 12.96
N THR A 105 -13.62 10.40 13.04
CA THR A 105 -13.93 9.27 12.16
C THR A 105 -14.06 9.71 10.71
N HIS A 106 -14.70 10.86 10.46
CA HIS A 106 -14.75 11.50 9.14
C HIS A 106 -13.33 11.75 8.59
N ALA A 107 -12.44 12.37 9.38
CA ALA A 107 -11.06 12.61 8.96
C ALA A 107 -10.28 11.31 8.65
N MET A 108 -10.55 10.24 9.39
CA MET A 108 -9.97 8.92 9.12
C MET A 108 -10.48 8.34 7.80
N LEU A 109 -11.77 8.49 7.47
CA LEU A 109 -12.35 8.10 6.18
C LEU A 109 -11.73 8.88 5.01
N VAL A 110 -11.55 10.19 5.16
CA VAL A 110 -10.85 11.02 4.16
C VAL A 110 -9.44 10.50 3.94
N THR A 111 -8.71 10.19 5.02
CA THR A 111 -7.33 9.68 4.92
C THR A 111 -7.28 8.30 4.25
N LEU A 112 -8.18 7.39 4.64
CA LEU A 112 -8.28 6.04 4.08
C LEU A 112 -8.56 6.07 2.57
N THR A 113 -9.49 6.93 2.14
CA THR A 113 -9.86 7.07 0.74
C THR A 113 -8.79 7.80 -0.07
N ALA A 114 -8.11 8.80 0.53
CA ALA A 114 -6.97 9.47 -0.07
C ALA A 114 -5.73 8.56 -0.22
N ALA A 115 -5.57 7.55 0.63
CA ALA A 115 -4.53 6.54 0.51
C ALA A 115 -4.70 5.63 -0.73
N ASN A 116 -5.83 5.74 -1.46
CA ASN A 116 -6.13 5.00 -2.69
C ASN A 116 -6.04 3.47 -2.52
N LEU A 117 -6.31 2.97 -1.31
CA LEU A 117 -6.39 1.54 -1.00
C LEU A 117 -7.70 0.91 -1.48
N LEU A 118 -8.70 1.76 -1.71
CA LEU A 118 -10.01 1.38 -2.17
C LEU A 118 -10.15 1.82 -3.63
N ASP A 119 -10.54 0.88 -4.47
CA ASP A 119 -11.04 1.20 -5.80
C ASP A 119 -12.43 1.85 -5.69
N ARG A 120 -12.94 2.32 -6.83
CA ARG A 120 -14.21 3.05 -6.89
C ARG A 120 -15.38 2.23 -6.36
N SER A 121 -15.48 0.97 -6.77
CA SER A 121 -16.54 0.06 -6.35
C SER A 121 -16.50 -0.23 -4.85
N ARG A 122 -15.32 -0.42 -4.26
CA ARG A 122 -15.19 -0.57 -2.79
C ARG A 122 -15.54 0.70 -2.04
N MET A 123 -15.21 1.89 -2.58
CA MET A 123 -15.64 3.16 -1.97
C MET A 123 -17.16 3.33 -2.00
N GLU A 124 -17.81 2.95 -3.10
CA GLU A 124 -19.27 2.97 -3.20
C GLU A 124 -19.91 1.99 -2.23
N ALA A 125 -19.42 0.75 -2.17
CA ALA A 125 -19.89 -0.24 -1.21
C ALA A 125 -19.71 0.23 0.25
N LEU A 126 -18.56 0.85 0.58
CA LEU A 126 -18.32 1.42 1.90
C LEU A 126 -19.29 2.57 2.21
N ARG A 127 -19.52 3.48 1.27
CA ARG A 127 -20.50 4.57 1.43
C ARG A 127 -21.89 4.03 1.72
N ASP A 128 -22.33 3.04 0.95
CA ASP A 128 -23.67 2.49 1.08
C ASP A 128 -23.83 1.69 2.39
N GLU A 129 -22.79 0.95 2.79
CA GLU A 129 -22.72 0.31 4.12
C GLU A 129 -22.82 1.34 5.25
N LEU A 130 -22.05 2.43 5.20
CA LEU A 130 -22.09 3.50 6.19
C LEU A 130 -23.48 4.14 6.27
N ARG A 131 -24.09 4.47 5.12
CA ARG A 131 -25.45 5.03 5.05
C ARG A 131 -26.47 4.11 5.71
N VAL A 132 -26.41 2.80 5.44
CA VAL A 132 -27.31 1.82 6.06
C VAL A 132 -27.12 1.77 7.58
N ARG A 133 -25.87 1.77 8.08
CA ARG A 133 -25.60 1.76 9.52
C ARG A 133 -26.08 3.04 10.19
N VAL A 134 -25.77 4.21 9.61
CA VAL A 134 -26.17 5.52 10.13
C VAL A 134 -27.70 5.66 10.15
N ALA A 135 -28.39 5.24 9.09
CA ALA A 135 -29.86 5.27 9.04
C ALA A 135 -30.53 4.39 10.11
N ARG A 136 -29.85 3.34 10.59
CA ARG A 136 -30.35 2.44 11.65
C ARG A 136 -29.91 2.87 13.05
N ALA A 137 -28.97 3.80 13.16
CA ALA A 137 -28.44 4.23 14.44
C ALA A 137 -29.51 4.96 15.24
N ARG A 138 -29.68 4.55 16.50
CA ARG A 138 -30.52 5.23 17.49
C ARG A 138 -29.62 5.85 18.54
N PRO A 139 -30.07 6.86 19.31
CA PRO A 139 -29.27 7.44 20.39
C PRO A 139 -28.61 6.38 21.29
N GLU A 140 -29.32 5.32 21.64
CA GLU A 140 -28.82 4.25 22.53
C GLU A 140 -27.73 3.39 21.87
N THR A 141 -27.74 3.26 20.54
CA THR A 141 -26.82 2.40 19.78
C THR A 141 -25.72 3.18 19.05
N ALA A 142 -25.87 4.49 18.87
CA ALA A 142 -25.01 5.31 18.04
C ALA A 142 -23.53 5.25 18.46
N ARG A 143 -23.25 5.27 19.77
CA ARG A 143 -21.88 5.12 20.30
C ARG A 143 -21.24 3.79 19.89
N GLY A 144 -22.01 2.70 19.99
CA GLY A 144 -21.56 1.37 19.61
C GLY A 144 -21.32 1.25 18.10
N GLU A 145 -22.20 1.82 17.28
CA GLU A 145 -22.04 1.84 15.83
C GLU A 145 -20.80 2.64 15.41
N LEU A 146 -20.57 3.82 15.99
CA LEU A 146 -19.38 4.62 15.69
C LEU A 146 -18.09 3.90 16.08
N ALA A 147 -18.08 3.20 17.23
CA ALA A 147 -16.95 2.38 17.65
C ALA A 147 -16.68 1.22 16.68
N ARG A 148 -17.72 0.51 16.23
CA ARG A 148 -17.58 -0.56 15.23
C ARG A 148 -17.06 -0.03 13.90
N ILE A 149 -17.61 1.08 13.41
CA ILE A 149 -17.14 1.74 12.18
C ILE A 149 -15.65 2.08 12.32
N TRP A 150 -15.23 2.64 13.44
CA TRP A 150 -13.82 2.95 13.68
C TRP A 150 -12.92 1.72 13.59
N VAL A 151 -13.30 0.63 14.27
CA VAL A 151 -12.55 -0.64 14.26
C VAL A 151 -12.50 -1.24 12.86
N ASP A 152 -13.62 -1.30 12.16
CA ASP A 152 -13.71 -1.83 10.80
C ASP A 152 -12.80 -1.05 9.84
N LEU A 153 -12.77 0.28 9.97
CA LEU A 153 -11.89 1.15 9.18
C LEU A 153 -10.42 0.92 9.50
N LYS A 154 -10.06 0.78 10.77
CA LYS A 154 -8.68 0.46 11.19
C LYS A 154 -8.24 -0.89 10.64
N CYS A 155 -9.11 -1.91 10.70
CA CYS A 155 -8.85 -3.23 10.13
C CYS A 155 -8.65 -3.18 8.60
N ARG A 156 -9.49 -2.42 7.87
CA ARG A 156 -9.36 -2.26 6.41
C ARG A 156 -8.12 -1.47 6.00
N ALA A 157 -7.70 -0.50 6.80
CA ALA A 157 -6.54 0.34 6.48
C ALA A 157 -5.20 -0.38 6.65
N GLY A 158 -5.15 -1.42 7.48
CA GLY A 158 -3.91 -2.09 7.84
C GLY A 158 -2.88 -1.11 8.43
N PRO A 159 -1.57 -1.29 8.15
CA PRO A 159 -0.50 -0.49 8.76
C PRO A 159 -0.43 0.97 8.27
N ILE A 160 -1.29 1.37 7.32
CA ILE A 160 -1.21 2.68 6.67
C ILE A 160 -1.81 3.79 7.55
N LEU A 161 -2.82 3.46 8.35
CA LEU A 161 -3.29 4.35 9.42
C LEU A 161 -2.36 4.17 10.62
N ASN A 162 -1.40 5.07 10.74
CA ASN A 162 -0.57 5.15 11.94
C ASN A 162 -1.44 5.57 13.13
N ASP A 163 -1.46 4.74 14.19
CA ASP A 163 -2.21 4.99 15.42
C ASP A 163 -1.89 6.34 16.06
N ALA A 164 -0.69 6.87 15.81
CA ALA A 164 -0.28 8.19 16.26
C ALA A 164 -1.05 9.35 15.58
N ARG A 165 -1.47 9.17 14.31
CA ARG A 165 -2.20 10.21 13.54
C ARG A 165 -3.71 10.14 13.75
N HIS A 166 -4.24 8.95 14.05
CA HIS A 166 -5.67 8.74 14.29
C HIS A 166 -5.85 7.93 15.58
N PRO A 167 -5.66 8.54 16.76
CA PRO A 167 -5.91 7.86 18.02
C PRO A 167 -7.40 7.59 18.18
N LEU A 168 -7.75 6.42 18.73
CA LEU A 168 -9.13 6.08 19.09
C LEU A 168 -9.72 7.21 19.96
N PRO A 169 -10.85 7.82 19.57
CA PRO A 169 -11.49 8.83 20.40
C PRO A 169 -11.76 8.25 21.81
N LYS A 170 -11.38 9.00 22.86
CA LYS A 170 -11.53 8.57 24.26
C LYS A 170 -12.97 8.14 24.58
N LEU A 171 -13.94 8.78 23.93
CA LEU A 171 -15.36 8.46 24.05
C LEU A 171 -15.70 7.05 23.53
N LEU A 172 -14.94 6.52 22.57
CA LEU A 172 -15.13 5.17 22.02
C LEU A 172 -14.28 4.12 22.72
N ALA A 173 -13.33 4.53 23.56
CA ALA A 173 -12.66 3.61 24.47
C ALA A 173 -13.69 3.11 25.48
N THR A 174 -14.07 1.84 25.38
CA THR A 174 -14.79 1.17 26.46
C THR A 174 -13.92 1.27 27.71
N PRO A 175 -14.43 1.70 28.87
CA PRO A 175 -13.66 1.55 30.10
C PRO A 175 -13.29 0.07 30.28
N PRO A 176 -12.10 -0.24 30.84
CA PRO A 176 -11.74 -1.62 31.12
C PRO A 176 -12.87 -2.23 31.94
N SER A 177 -13.45 -3.32 31.42
CA SER A 177 -14.41 -4.12 32.15
C SER A 177 -13.84 -4.36 33.55
N PRO A 178 -14.53 -3.99 34.66
CA PRO A 178 -14.06 -4.38 35.97
C PRO A 178 -13.95 -5.90 35.94
N ALA A 179 -12.72 -6.39 36.11
CA ALA A 179 -12.44 -7.82 36.14
C ALA A 179 -13.46 -8.49 37.07
N PRO A 180 -14.01 -9.67 36.70
CA PRO A 180 -14.84 -10.41 37.62
C PRO A 180 -14.01 -10.60 38.89
N LYS A 181 -14.44 -9.99 40.00
CA LYS A 181 -13.94 -10.35 41.33
C LYS A 181 -14.18 -11.84 41.43
N GLY A 182 -13.11 -12.62 41.27
CA GLY A 182 -13.15 -14.05 41.50
C GLY A 182 -13.79 -14.30 42.86
N PRO A 183 -14.62 -15.35 43.01
CA PRO A 183 -15.24 -15.65 44.28
C PRO A 183 -14.14 -15.75 45.34
N ALA A 184 -14.35 -15.06 46.46
CA ALA A 184 -13.55 -15.22 47.65
C ALA A 184 -13.69 -16.68 48.13
N ILE A 185 -12.84 -17.56 47.61
CA ILE A 185 -12.64 -18.90 48.14
C ILE A 185 -11.67 -18.72 49.30
N GLY A 186 -12.20 -18.74 50.52
CA GLY A 186 -11.37 -18.73 51.70
C GLY A 186 -12.12 -18.32 52.96
N ALA A 187 -12.95 -19.21 53.49
CA ALA A 187 -13.06 -19.47 54.92
C ALA A 187 -14.10 -20.59 55.16
N GLU A 188 -13.87 -21.36 56.22
CA GLU A 188 -14.65 -22.48 56.75
C GLU A 188 -14.48 -23.85 56.07
N ALA A 189 -14.33 -24.96 56.77
CA ALA A 189 -13.99 -25.25 58.17
C ALA A 189 -13.77 -26.76 58.19
N GLY A 190 -12.52 -27.21 58.26
CA GLY A 190 -12.18 -28.60 58.55
C GLY A 190 -11.90 -28.73 60.05
N GLY A 191 -12.73 -29.46 60.79
CA GLY A 191 -12.45 -29.78 62.18
C GLY A 191 -13.53 -30.61 62.87
N GLY A 192 -13.29 -31.90 63.03
CA GLY A 192 -13.62 -32.60 64.28
C GLY A 192 -14.87 -33.47 64.29
N THR A 193 -14.67 -34.74 63.97
CA THR A 193 -15.47 -35.88 64.41
C THR A 193 -15.59 -35.98 65.94
N SER A 194 -16.76 -36.30 66.49
CA SER A 194 -16.89 -37.23 67.63
C SER A 194 -18.33 -37.67 67.88
N SER A 195 -18.52 -38.99 67.93
CA SER A 195 -19.77 -39.75 68.22
C SER A 195 -20.21 -39.69 69.69
N PRO A 196 -21.43 -40.18 70.01
CA PRO A 196 -21.68 -41.05 71.15
C PRO A 196 -21.50 -42.55 70.81
#